data_AF-A0A1V5GJW2-F1
#
_entry.id   AF-A0A1V5GJW2-F1
#
_cell.length_a   1.000
_cell.length_b   1.000
_cell.length_c   1.000
_cell.angle_alpha   90.00
_cell.angle_beta   90.00
_cell.angle_gamma   90.00
#
_symmetry.space_group_name_H-M   'P 1'
#
loop_
_entity.id
_entity.type
_entity.pdbx_description
1 polymer ?
#
loop_
_entity_poly.entity_id
_entity_poly.type
_entity_poly.pdbx_seq_one_letter_code
_entity_poly.pdbx_strand_id
1 'polypeptide(L)'
;MLNRVRIESPDDLFADLGKRRNKGVYFCRVNGYNDTIHDIILRFHEAARQNGVIIEGKLQNPDNNNLAYYNEMMGMDFQLDAGFINQSLAKWLPRMTPEQRSNVTAAMFRTLVDLSKHGKNENMLKNTYIKFMCWLYYKFERIVNKLGTEKLPKILYEGEISSYELLLMNVLSLAGSDIMLLQYNGDDAYKKADP
;
A
#
# COMPACT_ATOMS: atom_id res chain seq x y z
N MET A 1 -8.95 -3.44 -10.04
CA MET A 1 -8.74 -2.91 -8.67
C MET A 1 -9.82 -3.46 -7.76
N LEU A 2 -9.57 -3.52 -6.46
CA LEU A 2 -10.58 -3.90 -5.46
C LEU A 2 -11.14 -2.66 -4.74
N ASN A 3 -12.35 -2.79 -4.24
CA ASN A 3 -13.00 -1.77 -3.42
C ASN A 3 -12.73 -2.04 -1.94
N ARG A 4 -12.64 -0.98 -1.13
CA ARG A 4 -12.64 -1.10 0.32
C ARG A 4 -14.03 -1.47 0.79
N VAL A 5 -14.12 -2.48 1.64
CA VAL A 5 -15.39 -2.94 2.22
C VAL A 5 -15.34 -2.82 3.74
N ARG A 6 -16.51 -2.73 4.37
CA ARG A 6 -16.61 -2.70 5.83
C ARG A 6 -16.47 -4.12 6.39
N ILE A 7 -15.82 -4.19 7.54
CA ILE A 7 -15.74 -5.41 8.35
C ILE A 7 -17.03 -5.50 9.14
N GLU A 8 -17.66 -6.67 9.14
CA GLU A 8 -18.84 -6.95 9.94
C GLU A 8 -18.49 -7.83 11.14
N SER A 9 -17.52 -8.74 10.96
CA SER A 9 -16.96 -9.58 12.01
C SER A 9 -15.42 -9.59 11.95
N PRO A 10 -14.70 -9.65 13.08
CA PRO A 10 -13.25 -9.78 13.08
C PRO A 10 -12.71 -10.95 12.25
N ASP A 11 -13.45 -12.05 12.15
CA ASP A 11 -13.03 -13.21 11.36
C ASP A 11 -13.00 -12.95 9.84
N ASP A 12 -13.73 -11.93 9.36
CA ASP A 12 -13.71 -11.51 7.95
C ASP A 12 -12.29 -11.14 7.50
N LEU A 13 -11.47 -10.60 8.41
CA LEU A 13 -10.08 -10.24 8.14
C LEU A 13 -9.23 -11.43 7.71
N PHE A 14 -9.64 -12.66 8.02
CA PHE A 14 -8.86 -13.86 7.79
C PHE A 14 -9.45 -14.75 6.69
N ALA A 15 -10.60 -14.37 6.12
CA ALA A 15 -11.18 -15.05 4.98
C ALA A 15 -10.41 -14.73 3.68
N ASP A 16 -10.23 -15.77 2.86
CA ASP A 16 -9.78 -15.64 1.48
C ASP A 16 -10.76 -14.77 0.67
N LEU A 17 -10.27 -14.06 -0.35
CA LEU A 17 -11.02 -13.04 -1.09
C LEU A 17 -12.36 -13.54 -1.64
N GLY A 18 -12.39 -14.75 -2.22
CA GLY A 18 -13.59 -15.37 -2.79
C GLY A 18 -14.58 -15.88 -1.74
N LYS A 19 -14.15 -16.04 -0.48
CA LYS A 19 -15.01 -16.46 0.64
C LYS A 19 -15.55 -15.29 1.46
N ARG A 20 -15.12 -14.06 1.17
CA ARG A 20 -15.63 -12.86 1.85
C ARG A 20 -17.08 -12.63 1.47
N ARG A 21 -17.90 -12.25 2.46
CA ARG A 21 -19.29 -11.82 2.24
C ARG A 21 -19.37 -10.68 1.22
N ASN A 22 -18.47 -9.70 1.35
CA ASN A 22 -18.31 -8.62 0.39
C ASN A 22 -16.91 -8.71 -0.22
N LYS A 23 -16.84 -9.02 -1.52
CA LYS A 23 -15.55 -9.14 -2.23
C LYS A 23 -14.86 -7.78 -2.27
N GLY A 24 -13.76 -7.64 -1.54
CA GLY A 24 -13.00 -6.41 -1.43
C GLY A 24 -11.88 -6.51 -0.40
N VAL A 25 -11.25 -5.37 -0.12
CA VAL A 25 -10.12 -5.25 0.80
C VAL A 25 -10.52 -4.57 2.10
N TYR A 26 -9.83 -4.92 3.18
CA TYR A 26 -9.99 -4.30 4.48
C TYR A 26 -8.86 -3.33 4.77
N PHE A 27 -9.20 -2.12 5.21
CA PHE A 27 -8.26 -1.11 5.69
C PHE A 27 -8.70 -0.69 7.09
N CYS A 28 -8.01 -1.21 8.10
CA CYS A 28 -8.40 -1.12 9.50
C CYS A 28 -7.51 -0.12 10.23
N ARG A 29 -8.10 0.53 11.23
CA ARG A 29 -7.43 1.39 12.17
C ARG A 29 -7.75 0.91 13.57
N VAL A 30 -6.72 0.65 14.37
CA VAL A 30 -6.86 0.19 15.74
C VAL A 30 -6.35 1.29 16.66
N ASN A 31 -7.26 1.91 17.40
CA ASN A 31 -7.02 3.05 18.27
C ASN A 31 -7.38 2.75 19.74
N GLY A 32 -7.54 1.48 20.08
CA GLY A 32 -7.86 1.00 21.42
C GLY A 32 -7.35 -0.44 21.61
N TYR A 33 -7.34 -0.91 22.85
CA TYR A 33 -6.76 -2.19 23.19
C TYR A 33 -7.57 -2.92 24.28
N ASN A 34 -7.88 -4.18 24.02
CA ASN A 34 -8.46 -5.15 24.94
C ASN A 34 -8.05 -6.56 24.48
N ASP A 35 -8.40 -7.60 25.23
CA ASP A 35 -7.99 -8.98 24.92
C ASP A 35 -8.46 -9.44 23.52
N THR A 36 -9.67 -9.07 23.10
CA THR A 36 -10.17 -9.39 21.76
C THR A 36 -9.34 -8.71 20.66
N ILE A 37 -9.00 -7.44 20.85
CA ILE A 37 -8.15 -6.70 19.90
C ILE A 37 -6.73 -7.26 19.90
N HIS A 38 -6.20 -7.67 21.07
CA HIS A 38 -4.91 -8.35 21.15
C HIS A 38 -4.87 -9.60 20.28
N ASP A 39 -5.87 -10.49 20.41
CA ASP A 39 -5.95 -11.72 19.62
C ASP A 39 -6.06 -11.45 18.11
N ILE A 40 -6.82 -10.42 17.73
CA ILE A 40 -6.94 -9.98 16.33
C ILE A 40 -5.59 -9.48 15.80
N ILE A 41 -4.89 -8.63 16.56
CA ILE A 41 -3.57 -8.11 16.18
C ILE A 41 -2.58 -9.27 16.05
N LEU A 42 -2.57 -10.20 17.01
CA LEU A 42 -1.66 -11.35 17.00
C LEU A 42 -1.87 -12.23 15.76
N ARG A 43 -3.13 -12.60 15.46
CA ARG A 43 -3.47 -13.35 14.24
C ARG A 43 -3.11 -12.59 12.97
N PHE A 44 -3.33 -11.28 12.94
CA PHE A 44 -3.00 -10.45 11.78
C PHE A 44 -1.48 -10.32 11.59
N HIS A 45 -0.74 -10.16 12.68
CA HIS A 45 0.72 -10.16 12.70
C HIS A 45 1.29 -11.47 12.17
N GLU A 46 0.78 -12.63 12.60
CA GLU A 46 1.19 -13.94 12.07
C GLU A 46 0.96 -14.06 10.56
N ALA A 47 -0.22 -13.63 10.10
CA ALA A 47 -0.55 -13.65 8.67
C ALA A 47 0.34 -12.68 7.85
N ALA A 48 0.64 -11.49 8.38
CA ALA A 48 1.55 -10.53 7.78
C ALA A 48 2.99 -11.05 7.74
N ARG A 49 3.43 -11.74 8.79
CA ARG A 49 4.74 -12.41 8.83
C ARG A 49 4.88 -13.50 7.78
N GLN A 50 3.84 -14.31 7.56
CA GLN A 50 3.86 -15.41 6.60
C GLN A 50 3.78 -14.96 5.13
N ASN A 51 2.89 -14.04 4.80
CA ASN A 51 2.56 -13.71 3.41
C ASN A 51 2.37 -12.21 3.13
N GLY A 52 2.74 -11.35 4.07
CA GLY A 52 2.49 -9.91 4.02
C GLY A 52 3.74 -9.08 4.29
N VAL A 53 3.59 -7.94 4.95
CA VAL A 53 4.67 -7.05 5.42
C VAL A 53 4.31 -6.51 6.80
N ILE A 54 5.29 -6.43 7.71
CA ILE A 54 5.17 -5.74 8.98
C ILE A 54 6.08 -4.52 8.92
N ILE A 55 5.56 -3.36 9.30
CA ILE A 55 6.28 -2.09 9.32
C ILE A 55 6.27 -1.59 10.75
N GLU A 56 7.45 -1.48 11.35
CA GLU A 56 7.65 -0.90 12.67
C GLU A 56 8.25 0.50 12.50
N GLY A 57 7.65 1.50 13.13
CA GLY A 57 8.01 2.91 13.00
C GLY A 57 7.49 3.53 11.70
N LYS A 58 8.39 3.74 10.73
CA LYS A 58 8.08 4.41 9.45
C LYS A 58 8.85 3.79 8.29
N LEU A 59 8.26 3.87 7.09
CA LEU A 59 8.95 3.66 5.83
C LEU A 59 10.03 4.73 5.66
N GLN A 60 11.28 4.29 5.69
CA GLN A 60 12.40 5.15 5.40
C GLN A 60 12.28 5.69 3.97
N ASN A 61 12.54 6.99 3.80
CA ASN A 61 12.63 7.57 2.47
C ASN A 61 13.78 6.89 1.70
N PRO A 62 13.67 6.74 0.37
CA PRO A 62 14.79 6.24 -0.42
C PRO A 62 16.01 7.13 -0.22
N ASP A 63 17.15 6.51 0.08
CA ASP A 63 18.43 7.21 0.21
C ASP A 63 19.06 7.50 -1.17
N ASN A 64 20.22 8.16 -1.17
CA ASN A 64 20.92 8.49 -2.41
C ASN A 64 21.28 7.25 -3.25
N ASN A 65 21.57 6.11 -2.61
CA ASN A 65 21.89 4.88 -3.31
C ASN A 65 20.64 4.28 -3.97
N ASN A 66 19.50 4.32 -3.28
CA ASN A 66 18.21 3.90 -3.81
C ASN A 66 17.81 4.75 -5.03
N LEU A 67 17.97 6.06 -4.93
CA LEU A 67 17.65 6.99 -6.01
C LEU A 67 18.60 6.85 -7.20
N ALA A 68 19.89 6.64 -6.95
CA ALA A 68 20.88 6.40 -8.00
C ALA A 68 20.55 5.12 -8.79
N TYR A 69 20.27 4.03 -8.09
CA TYR A 69 19.90 2.76 -8.74
C TYR A 69 18.58 2.87 -9.49
N TYR A 70 17.57 3.53 -8.91
CA TYR A 70 16.31 3.81 -9.61
C TYR A 70 16.56 4.60 -10.91
N ASN A 71 17.34 5.69 -10.84
CA ASN A 71 17.63 6.52 -12.00
C ASN A 71 18.42 5.77 -13.08
N GLU A 72 19.40 4.95 -12.69
CA GLU A 72 20.17 4.13 -13.63
C GLU A 72 19.26 3.17 -14.41
N MET A 73 18.31 2.53 -13.72
CA MET A 73 17.42 1.55 -14.32
C MET A 73 16.24 2.18 -15.06
N MET A 74 15.67 3.26 -14.54
CA MET A 74 14.39 3.80 -15.00
C MET A 74 14.49 5.15 -15.70
N GLY A 75 15.57 5.90 -15.48
CA GLY A 75 15.68 7.30 -15.83
C GLY A 75 14.83 8.21 -14.92
N MET A 76 14.83 9.51 -15.24
CA MET A 76 14.08 10.53 -14.49
C MET A 76 12.79 10.97 -15.19
N ASP A 77 12.38 10.33 -16.29
CA ASP A 77 11.14 10.71 -16.96
C ASP A 77 9.94 10.41 -16.08
N PHE A 78 8.91 11.25 -16.20
CA PHE A 78 7.63 11.06 -15.53
C PHE A 78 6.54 11.65 -16.40
N GLN A 79 5.44 10.90 -16.52
CA GLN A 79 4.20 11.40 -17.09
C GLN A 79 3.07 10.95 -16.18
N LEU A 80 2.13 11.85 -15.90
CA LEU A 80 0.87 11.49 -15.26
C LEU A 80 -0.03 10.77 -16.28
N ASP A 81 0.38 9.57 -16.65
CA ASP A 81 -0.28 8.72 -17.64
C ASP A 81 -0.27 7.27 -17.18
N ALA A 82 -1.40 6.57 -17.35
CA ALA A 82 -1.53 5.18 -16.93
C ALA A 82 -0.64 4.24 -17.75
N GLY A 83 -0.46 4.51 -19.05
CA GLY A 83 0.44 3.76 -19.93
C GLY A 83 1.89 3.86 -19.49
N PHE A 84 2.36 5.08 -19.19
CA PHE A 84 3.69 5.35 -18.65
C PHE A 84 3.94 4.58 -17.34
N ILE A 85 3.01 4.66 -16.39
CA ILE A 85 3.11 3.96 -15.11
C ILE A 85 3.14 2.44 -15.32
N ASN A 86 2.28 1.90 -16.21
CA ASN A 86 2.25 0.46 -16.47
C ASN A 86 3.56 -0.06 -17.07
N GLN A 87 4.11 0.63 -18.07
CA GLN A 87 5.37 0.26 -18.70
C GLN A 87 6.53 0.33 -17.69
N SER A 88 6.53 1.37 -16.87
CA SER A 88 7.55 1.53 -15.82
C SER A 88 7.48 0.42 -14.77
N LEU A 89 6.28 0.06 -14.31
CA LEU A 89 6.10 -1.07 -13.38
C LEU A 89 6.50 -2.41 -14.02
N ALA A 90 6.25 -2.61 -15.31
CA ALA A 90 6.64 -3.83 -16.01
C ALA A 90 8.17 -4.02 -16.04
N LYS A 91 8.90 -2.91 -16.24
CA LYS A 91 10.36 -2.89 -16.23
C LYS A 91 10.93 -3.01 -14.81
N TRP A 92 10.40 -2.23 -13.87
CA TRP A 92 10.93 -2.11 -12.51
C TRP A 92 10.59 -3.29 -11.60
N LEU A 93 9.40 -3.86 -11.76
CA LEU A 93 8.85 -4.92 -10.91
C LEU A 93 8.29 -6.07 -11.79
N PRO A 94 9.17 -6.80 -12.50
CA PRO A 94 8.78 -7.74 -13.56
C PRO A 94 8.01 -8.97 -13.06
N ARG A 95 7.96 -9.21 -11.75
CA ARG A 95 7.29 -10.37 -11.14
C ARG A 95 5.76 -10.22 -11.04
N MET A 96 5.21 -9.05 -11.34
CA MET A 96 3.75 -8.85 -11.39
C MET A 96 3.14 -9.47 -12.64
N THR A 97 2.01 -10.16 -12.48
CA THR A 97 1.18 -10.53 -13.63
C THR A 97 0.61 -9.27 -14.31
N PRO A 98 0.16 -9.36 -15.58
CA PRO A 98 -0.48 -8.22 -16.25
C PRO A 98 -1.68 -7.65 -15.48
N GLU A 99 -2.49 -8.52 -14.86
CA GLU A 99 -3.63 -8.11 -14.05
C GLU A 99 -3.20 -7.37 -12.77
N GLN A 100 -2.23 -7.92 -12.04
CA GLN A 100 -1.67 -7.27 -10.83
C GLN A 100 -1.09 -5.91 -11.17
N ARG A 101 -0.29 -5.86 -12.23
CA ARG A 101 0.31 -4.61 -12.70
C ARG A 101 -0.75 -3.60 -13.10
N SER A 102 -1.80 -4.01 -13.81
CA SER A 102 -2.94 -3.15 -14.15
C SER A 102 -3.63 -2.58 -12.89
N ASN A 103 -3.84 -3.41 -11.86
CA ASN A 103 -4.42 -2.99 -10.59
C ASN A 103 -3.54 -1.96 -9.86
N VAL A 104 -2.23 -2.19 -9.79
CA VAL A 104 -1.28 -1.23 -9.20
C VAL A 104 -1.22 0.07 -10.01
N THR A 105 -1.13 -0.02 -11.34
CA THR A 105 -1.17 1.13 -12.24
C THR A 105 -2.40 2.00 -11.98
N ALA A 106 -3.60 1.39 -11.99
CA ALA A 106 -4.84 2.13 -11.82
C ALA A 106 -4.93 2.78 -10.42
N ALA A 107 -4.45 2.10 -9.37
CA ALA A 107 -4.44 2.63 -8.01
C ALA A 107 -3.43 3.78 -7.84
N MET A 108 -2.23 3.65 -8.40
CA MET A 108 -1.20 4.71 -8.42
C MET A 108 -1.67 5.92 -9.23
N PHE A 109 -2.18 5.69 -10.45
CA PHE A 109 -2.66 6.74 -11.32
C PHE A 109 -3.78 7.54 -10.66
N ARG A 110 -4.78 6.86 -10.07
CA ARG A 110 -5.86 7.52 -9.32
C ARG A 110 -5.31 8.39 -8.20
N THR A 111 -4.40 7.84 -7.38
CA THR A 111 -3.77 8.56 -6.27
C THR A 111 -3.00 9.80 -6.73
N LEU A 112 -2.24 9.70 -7.82
CA LEU A 112 -1.47 10.82 -8.37
C LEU A 112 -2.38 11.89 -9.03
N VAL A 113 -3.46 11.47 -9.71
CA VAL A 113 -4.47 12.39 -10.24
C VAL A 113 -5.16 13.15 -9.12
N ASP A 114 -5.50 12.48 -8.03
CA ASP A 114 -6.13 13.13 -6.88
C ASP A 114 -5.17 14.14 -6.24
N LEU A 115 -3.87 13.82 -6.10
CA LEU A 115 -2.86 14.80 -5.67
C LEU A 115 -2.77 16.01 -6.60
N SER A 116 -2.83 15.78 -7.92
CA SER A 116 -2.81 16.86 -8.91
C SER A 116 -4.02 17.80 -8.74
N LYS A 117 -5.22 17.23 -8.54
CA LYS A 117 -6.44 17.99 -8.26
C LYS A 117 -6.35 18.81 -6.97
N HIS A 118 -5.61 18.33 -5.97
CA HIS A 118 -5.33 19.04 -4.73
C HIS A 118 -4.12 20.00 -4.83
N GLY A 119 -3.75 20.41 -6.04
CA GLY A 119 -2.79 21.49 -6.29
C GLY A 119 -1.31 21.07 -6.27
N LYS A 120 -1.00 19.76 -6.28
CA LYS A 120 0.39 19.31 -6.42
C LYS A 120 0.87 19.50 -7.87
N ASN A 121 2.00 20.16 -8.03
CA ASN A 121 2.63 20.36 -9.34
C ASN A 121 3.33 19.09 -9.85
N GLU A 122 3.73 19.10 -11.12
CA GLU A 122 4.37 17.96 -11.79
C GLU A 122 5.62 17.44 -11.07
N ASN A 123 6.48 18.32 -10.56
CA ASN A 123 7.68 17.92 -9.80
C ASN A 123 7.32 17.18 -8.50
N MET A 124 6.28 17.63 -7.78
CA MET A 124 5.81 16.94 -6.58
C MET A 124 5.19 15.58 -6.91
N LEU A 125 4.45 15.47 -8.03
CA LEU A 125 3.89 14.21 -8.50
C LEU A 125 5.00 13.23 -8.91
N LYS A 126 6.01 13.70 -9.66
CA LYS A 126 7.20 12.93 -10.02
C LYS A 126 7.93 12.41 -8.80
N ASN A 127 8.19 13.26 -7.80
CA ASN A 127 8.84 12.84 -6.56
C ASN A 127 8.02 11.82 -5.79
N THR A 128 6.70 11.99 -5.75
CA THR A 128 5.78 11.02 -5.11
C THR A 128 5.80 9.67 -5.83
N TYR A 129 5.75 9.71 -7.17
CA TYR A 129 5.84 8.53 -8.01
C TYR A 129 7.15 7.77 -7.79
N ILE A 130 8.30 8.44 -7.85
CA ILE A 130 9.61 7.82 -7.59
C ILE A 130 9.65 7.21 -6.17
N LYS A 131 9.10 7.92 -5.19
CA LYS A 131 9.00 7.42 -3.81
C LYS A 131 8.21 6.12 -3.72
N PHE A 132 7.06 6.04 -4.41
CA PHE A 132 6.28 4.81 -4.50
C PHE A 132 7.05 3.70 -5.19
N MET A 133 7.71 3.98 -6.32
CA MET A 133 8.49 2.97 -7.05
C MET A 133 9.62 2.40 -6.18
N CYS A 134 10.33 3.24 -5.43
CA CYS A 134 11.36 2.80 -4.50
C CYS A 134 10.77 1.98 -3.36
N TRP A 135 9.69 2.41 -2.72
CA TRP A 135 9.07 1.64 -1.63
C TRP A 135 8.54 0.28 -2.12
N LEU A 136 7.90 0.25 -3.30
CA LEU A 136 7.43 -0.99 -3.91
C LEU A 136 8.58 -1.98 -4.12
N TYR A 137 9.75 -1.51 -4.54
CA TYR A 137 10.93 -2.36 -4.77
C TYR A 137 11.66 -2.74 -3.48
N TYR A 138 12.02 -1.78 -2.63
CA TYR A 138 12.87 -2.04 -1.47
C TYR A 138 12.12 -2.59 -0.26
N LYS A 139 10.80 -2.42 -0.18
CA LYS A 139 9.99 -2.85 0.99
C LYS A 139 8.87 -3.83 0.65
N PHE A 140 8.24 -3.70 -0.52
CA PHE A 140 7.06 -4.52 -0.86
C PHE A 140 7.29 -5.54 -1.98
N GLU A 141 8.52 -5.70 -2.50
CA GLU A 141 8.80 -6.57 -3.66
C GLU A 141 8.39 -8.03 -3.41
N ARG A 142 8.42 -8.48 -2.14
CA ARG A 142 7.96 -9.83 -1.75
C ARG A 142 6.43 -10.03 -1.81
N ILE A 143 5.63 -8.96 -1.90
CA ILE A 143 4.16 -9.03 -1.94
C ILE A 143 3.54 -8.49 -3.24
N VAL A 144 4.27 -7.76 -4.08
CA VAL A 144 3.67 -7.15 -5.30
C VAL A 144 3.08 -8.20 -6.23
N ASN A 145 3.67 -9.39 -6.29
CA ASN A 145 3.17 -10.54 -7.07
C ASN A 145 2.08 -11.36 -6.36
N LYS A 146 1.66 -10.95 -5.16
CA LYS A 146 0.56 -11.55 -4.38
C LYS A 146 -0.68 -10.65 -4.30
N LEU A 147 -0.56 -9.39 -4.74
CA LEU A 147 -1.66 -8.43 -4.71
C LEU A 147 -2.87 -8.97 -5.49
N GLY A 148 -4.05 -8.88 -4.90
CA GLY A 148 -5.31 -9.27 -5.53
C GLY A 148 -5.48 -10.78 -5.75
N THR A 149 -4.58 -11.62 -5.25
CA THR A 149 -4.74 -13.08 -5.26
C THR A 149 -5.80 -13.53 -4.25
N GLU A 150 -6.18 -14.81 -4.30
CA GLU A 150 -7.20 -15.37 -3.41
C GLU A 150 -6.84 -15.21 -1.92
N LYS A 151 -5.56 -15.42 -1.57
CA LYS A 151 -5.03 -15.13 -0.24
C LYS A 151 -4.31 -13.79 -0.24
N LEU A 152 -5.07 -12.72 0.04
CA LEU A 152 -4.53 -11.36 0.03
C LEU A 152 -3.37 -11.19 1.02
N PRO A 153 -2.27 -10.53 0.60
CA PRO A 153 -1.21 -10.13 1.52
C PRO A 153 -1.76 -9.19 2.59
N LYS A 154 -1.14 -9.22 3.77
CA LYS A 154 -1.53 -8.39 4.92
C LYS A 154 -0.41 -7.43 5.28
N ILE A 155 -0.72 -6.15 5.42
CA ILE A 155 0.25 -5.14 5.85
C ILE A 155 -0.14 -4.70 7.25
N LEU A 156 0.70 -5.04 8.23
CA LEU A 156 0.58 -4.51 9.58
C LEU A 156 1.51 -3.31 9.70
N TYR A 157 0.95 -2.15 10.03
CA TYR A 157 1.72 -0.93 10.22
C TYR A 157 1.62 -0.52 11.68
N GLU A 158 2.76 -0.55 12.37
CA GLU A 158 2.92 -0.13 13.75
C GLU A 158 3.76 1.14 13.80
N GLY A 159 3.12 2.30 13.99
CA GLY A 159 3.81 3.57 14.11
C GLY A 159 2.97 4.76 13.65
N GLU A 160 3.60 5.93 13.64
CA GLU A 160 2.96 7.16 13.16
C GLU A 160 3.09 7.26 11.64
N ILE A 161 1.96 7.09 10.94
CA ILE A 161 1.92 7.11 9.48
C ILE A 161 1.95 8.55 8.95
N SER A 162 2.86 8.83 8.01
CA SER A 162 2.87 10.11 7.28
C SER A 162 1.90 10.10 6.09
N SER A 163 1.60 11.29 5.56
CA SER A 163 0.69 11.44 4.40
C SER A 163 1.14 10.64 3.17
N TYR A 164 2.44 10.66 2.84
CA TYR A 164 2.95 9.87 1.70
C TYR A 164 2.87 8.36 1.92
N GLU A 165 3.07 7.90 3.16
CA GLU A 165 2.92 6.49 3.51
C GLU A 165 1.45 6.07 3.42
N LEU A 166 0.54 6.90 3.91
CA LEU A 166 -0.90 6.66 3.79
C LEU A 166 -1.36 6.59 2.32
N LEU A 167 -0.82 7.44 1.45
CA LEU A 167 -1.07 7.36 0.01
C LEU A 167 -0.56 6.05 -0.59
N LEU A 168 0.61 5.55 -0.19
CA LEU A 168 1.09 4.24 -0.63
C LEU A 168 0.22 3.10 -0.06
N MET A 169 -0.17 3.16 1.21
CA MET A 169 -1.07 2.19 1.82
C MET A 169 -2.40 2.16 1.07
N ASN A 170 -2.92 3.32 0.64
CA ASN A 170 -4.10 3.39 -0.21
C ASN A 170 -3.89 2.65 -1.54
N VAL A 171 -2.76 2.89 -2.22
CA VAL A 171 -2.41 2.19 -3.46
C VAL A 171 -2.37 0.68 -3.26
N LEU A 172 -1.64 0.19 -2.24
CA LEU A 172 -1.49 -1.24 -1.96
C LEU A 172 -2.81 -1.90 -1.57
N SER A 173 -3.64 -1.20 -0.79
CA SER A 173 -4.98 -1.67 -0.45
C SER A 173 -5.82 -1.89 -1.71
N LEU A 174 -5.93 -0.87 -2.56
CA LEU A 174 -6.72 -0.92 -3.79
C LEU A 174 -6.19 -1.91 -4.83
N ALA A 175 -4.87 -2.14 -4.83
CA ALA A 175 -4.22 -3.15 -5.66
C ALA A 175 -4.49 -4.58 -5.18
N GLY A 176 -4.85 -4.75 -3.90
CA GLY A 176 -5.32 -6.00 -3.33
C GLY A 176 -4.49 -6.48 -2.15
N SER A 177 -4.41 -5.66 -1.11
CA SER A 177 -3.85 -6.01 0.20
C SER A 177 -4.83 -5.62 1.29
N ASP A 178 -4.90 -6.42 2.36
CA ASP A 178 -5.49 -5.94 3.61
C ASP A 178 -4.46 -5.15 4.41
N ILE A 179 -4.90 -4.12 5.11
CA ILE A 179 -4.04 -3.24 5.91
C ILE A 179 -4.64 -3.06 7.29
N MET A 180 -3.79 -3.11 8.31
CA MET A 180 -4.13 -2.75 9.69
C MET A 180 -3.11 -1.73 10.20
N LEU A 181 -3.59 -0.55 10.57
CA LEU A 181 -2.79 0.49 11.21
C LEU A 181 -3.00 0.44 12.72
N LEU A 182 -1.91 0.27 13.47
CA LEU A 182 -1.90 0.35 14.93
C LEU A 182 -1.57 1.78 15.35
N GLN A 183 -2.51 2.44 16.03
CA GLN A 183 -2.44 3.85 16.40
C GLN A 183 -2.50 4.00 17.92
N TYR A 184 -1.36 3.75 18.58
CA TYR A 184 -1.27 3.76 20.04
C TYR A 184 -1.54 5.13 20.68
N ASN A 185 -1.24 6.22 19.95
CA ASN A 185 -1.46 7.59 20.40
C ASN A 185 -2.87 8.13 20.02
N GLY A 186 -3.80 7.25 19.63
CA GLY A 186 -5.12 7.63 19.17
C GLY A 186 -5.16 8.08 17.70
N ASP A 187 -6.28 8.69 17.30
CA ASP A 187 -6.61 8.86 15.87
C ASP A 187 -6.07 10.15 15.22
N ASP A 188 -5.50 11.05 16.01
CA ASP A 188 -5.19 12.41 15.55
C ASP A 188 -4.07 12.47 14.52
N ALA A 189 -3.03 11.63 14.66
CA ALA A 189 -1.93 11.55 13.70
C ALA A 189 -2.44 11.11 12.31
N TYR A 190 -3.30 10.10 12.27
CA TYR A 190 -3.94 9.67 11.02
C TYR A 190 -4.81 10.77 10.43
N LYS A 191 -5.67 11.42 11.23
CA LYS A 191 -6.54 12.51 10.74
C LYS A 191 -5.77 13.68 10.13
N LYS A 192 -4.56 13.95 10.60
CA LYS A 192 -3.66 14.96 10.01
C LYS A 192 -3.00 14.49 8.70
N ALA A 193 -2.80 13.19 8.56
CA ALA A 193 -2.18 12.58 7.39
C ALA A 193 -3.17 12.27 6.27
N ASP A 194 -4.44 12.02 6.60
CA ASP A 194 -5.54 11.77 5.67
C ASP A 194 -5.93 13.08 4.96
N PRO A 195 -5.70 13.19 3.63
CA PRO A 195 -5.90 14.42 2.88
C PRO A 195 -7.37 14.81 2.66
#